data_AF-A0A2V6XZQ6-F1
#
_entry.id   AF-A0A2V6XZQ6-F1
#
_cell.length_a   1.000
_cell.length_b   1.000
_cell.length_c   1.000
_cell.angle_alpha   90.00
_cell.angle_beta   90.00
_cell.angle_gamma   90.00
#
_symmetry.space_group_name_H-M   'P 1'
#
loop_
_entity.id
_entity.type
_entity.pdbx_description
1 polymer ?
#
loop_
_entity_poly.entity_id
_entity_poly.type
_entity_poly.pdbx_seq_one_letter_code
_entity_poly.pdbx_strand_id
1 'polypeptide(L)'
;MSHRFATLGIGHLREDSNGDGTMDQRGPLLLVAPLLVAAALFLPSIGERIISLEDEARYALLARNMLETGDWLIPRLDGEVHMEKSPLFMWAIAALSLPGRAVTELTATLPSALSAIGGVGATLLLGRRMFGPRVGLLAAFCLATTFGYYWHARLALADMMMTCFIVAGALAFWTGIDGGQARRGPLALFWACLGLSLSAKGPAGLMPILPFTAFLVAERGWRGLRDLKPIMGAAILALVAAPWALAFALQGDESYVQSVLVGDYWAPRRAGWARPSELFFALGPLTIGFLPWTPFLPAAVRRGWWRPETTDIGRKFRFLAVWVLAYVIVITLLPHKRDRYLLPVLPALALMVGWLWDAWAARVTPRTLSIYGWICGGLALALAIAVLPPFPVSPPLATLIPLTPAQRLLLQGLLLPRRSPARDVRRRLRGDDPGARVRDAGLRGRTQPHVRREGARAAAGCPRRSSRFARDVPVRVSHAGALHGSDDPGAPG
;
A
#
# COMPACT_ATOMS: atom_id res chain seq x y z
N MET A 1 -12.14 -68.06 -43.54
CA MET A 1 -12.72 -67.35 -42.38
C MET A 1 -11.61 -66.59 -41.66
N SER A 2 -11.94 -65.77 -40.66
CA SER A 2 -11.12 -64.64 -40.18
C SER A 2 -10.59 -64.77 -38.75
N HIS A 3 -9.70 -63.84 -38.38
CA HIS A 3 -9.00 -63.64 -37.08
C HIS A 3 -7.91 -64.68 -36.77
N ARG A 4 -6.66 -64.32 -36.36
CA ARG A 4 -6.05 -63.24 -35.55
C ARG A 4 -6.04 -63.49 -34.03
N PHE A 5 -5.00 -62.93 -33.41
CA PHE A 5 -4.55 -62.98 -32.01
C PHE A 5 -3.74 -64.23 -31.60
N ALA A 6 -2.70 -64.12 -30.76
CA ALA A 6 -1.76 -63.02 -30.51
C ALA A 6 -0.58 -63.55 -29.65
N THR A 7 0.64 -63.05 -29.90
CA THR A 7 1.81 -63.37 -29.07
C THR A 7 2.65 -62.12 -28.86
N LEU A 8 3.18 -61.92 -27.64
CA LEU A 8 4.00 -60.76 -27.32
C LEU A 8 5.36 -60.84 -28.05
N GLY A 9 5.77 -59.72 -28.65
CA GLY A 9 7.06 -59.57 -29.32
C GLY A 9 7.60 -58.14 -29.16
N ILE A 10 8.85 -58.05 -28.72
CA ILE A 10 9.61 -56.82 -28.46
C ILE A 10 9.58 -55.89 -29.69
N GLY A 11 9.27 -54.60 -29.49
CA GLY A 11 9.22 -53.61 -30.58
C GLY A 11 9.51 -52.18 -30.13
N HIS A 12 10.65 -51.65 -30.59
CA HIS A 12 11.13 -50.25 -30.51
C HIS A 12 10.68 -49.38 -29.32
N LEU A 13 11.60 -49.23 -28.35
CA LEU A 13 11.95 -47.87 -27.93
C LEU A 13 12.46 -47.12 -29.17
N ARG A 14 11.80 -46.01 -29.52
CA ARG A 14 12.27 -45.09 -30.55
C ARG A 14 12.70 -43.79 -29.88
N GLU A 15 13.99 -43.55 -29.86
CA GLU A 15 14.57 -42.28 -29.45
C GLU A 15 14.36 -41.25 -30.57
N ASP A 16 13.25 -40.51 -30.52
CA ASP A 16 13.14 -39.23 -31.26
C ASP A 16 13.90 -38.14 -30.48
N SER A 17 15.21 -38.37 -30.27
CA SER A 17 16.13 -37.48 -29.56
C SER A 17 16.56 -36.30 -30.43
N ASN A 18 15.61 -35.43 -30.78
CA ASN A 18 15.86 -34.19 -31.50
C ASN A 18 14.95 -33.05 -31.02
N GLY A 19 15.28 -32.54 -29.83
CA GLY A 19 14.85 -31.23 -29.35
C GLY A 19 16.03 -30.59 -28.63
N ASP A 20 16.56 -29.49 -29.20
CA ASP A 20 17.81 -28.87 -28.73
C ASP A 20 17.79 -28.59 -27.22
N GLY A 21 18.61 -29.32 -26.47
CA GLY A 21 18.77 -29.22 -25.03
C GLY A 21 19.45 -27.92 -24.55
N THR A 22 19.43 -26.87 -25.38
CA THR A 22 19.84 -25.53 -24.97
C THR A 22 18.82 -24.97 -23.99
N MET A 23 19.08 -25.14 -22.70
CA MET A 23 18.46 -24.32 -21.67
C MET A 23 18.72 -22.85 -22.02
N ASP A 24 17.71 -22.16 -22.54
CA ASP A 24 17.83 -20.75 -22.91
C ASP A 24 18.25 -19.93 -21.68
N GLN A 25 19.53 -19.57 -21.63
CA GLN A 25 20.14 -18.86 -20.51
C GLN A 25 19.52 -17.46 -20.33
N ARG A 26 18.80 -16.95 -21.32
CA ARG A 26 17.99 -15.72 -21.23
C ARG A 26 16.76 -15.92 -20.36
N GLY A 27 16.23 -17.13 -20.23
CA GLY A 27 15.06 -17.48 -19.41
C GLY A 27 15.13 -16.99 -17.95
N PRO A 28 16.18 -17.32 -17.17
CA PRO A 28 16.35 -16.80 -15.81
C PRO A 28 16.68 -15.30 -15.77
N LEU A 29 17.47 -14.78 -16.72
CA LEU A 29 17.80 -13.35 -16.79
C LEU A 29 16.56 -12.48 -17.02
N LEU A 30 15.66 -12.91 -17.92
CA LEU A 30 14.39 -12.25 -18.18
C LEU A 30 13.45 -12.28 -16.96
N LEU A 31 13.46 -13.36 -16.17
CA LEU A 31 12.70 -13.43 -14.92
C LEU A 31 13.16 -12.41 -13.87
N VAL A 32 14.45 -12.09 -13.83
CA VAL A 32 15.04 -11.15 -12.87
C VAL A 32 14.83 -9.69 -13.29
N ALA A 33 14.70 -9.39 -14.58
CA ALA A 33 14.60 -8.01 -15.08
C ALA A 33 13.45 -7.16 -14.47
N PRO A 34 12.19 -7.64 -14.34
CA PRO A 34 11.13 -6.87 -13.67
C PRO A 34 11.40 -6.62 -12.18
N LEU A 35 12.13 -7.51 -11.50
CA LEU A 35 12.52 -7.34 -10.10
C LEU A 35 13.63 -6.30 -9.95
N LEU A 36 14.57 -6.24 -10.87
CA LEU A 36 15.58 -5.18 -10.93
C LEU A 36 14.94 -3.81 -11.22
N VAL A 37 13.94 -3.74 -12.11
CA VAL A 37 13.16 -2.51 -12.34
C VAL A 37 12.40 -2.10 -11.07
N ALA A 38 11.73 -3.03 -10.38
CA ALA A 38 11.05 -2.75 -9.12
C ALA A 38 12.03 -2.25 -8.04
N ALA A 39 13.19 -2.90 -7.88
CA ALA A 39 14.23 -2.46 -6.95
C ALA A 39 14.78 -1.06 -7.29
N ALA A 40 15.08 -0.81 -8.56
CA ALA A 40 15.59 0.47 -9.05
C ALA A 40 14.55 1.62 -9.00
N LEU A 41 13.26 1.31 -8.84
CA LEU A 41 12.20 2.30 -8.60
C LEU A 41 11.92 2.50 -7.11
N PHE A 42 11.87 1.44 -6.30
CA PHE A 42 11.36 1.52 -4.92
C PHE A 42 12.45 1.80 -3.87
N LEU A 43 13.72 1.48 -4.14
CA LEU A 43 14.81 1.57 -3.17
C LEU A 43 15.65 2.87 -3.20
N PRO A 44 15.83 3.61 -4.33
CA PRO A 44 16.56 4.87 -4.29
C PRO A 44 15.92 5.89 -3.35
N SER A 45 16.73 6.48 -2.45
CA SER A 45 16.26 7.41 -1.41
C SER A 45 15.16 6.84 -0.49
N ILE A 46 15.14 5.52 -0.28
CA ILE A 46 14.28 4.92 0.76
C ILE A 46 14.85 5.27 2.15
N GLY A 47 14.03 5.90 2.99
CA GLY A 47 14.45 6.44 4.29
C GLY A 47 14.90 7.91 4.31
N GLU A 48 15.00 8.61 3.17
CA GLU A 48 15.27 10.06 3.17
C GLU A 48 14.03 10.92 3.53
N ARG A 49 12.84 10.33 3.47
CA ARG A 49 11.58 11.00 3.81
C ARG A 49 11.26 10.81 5.29
N ILE A 50 11.20 11.93 6.01
CA ILE A 50 10.68 12.00 7.39
C ILE A 50 9.30 11.34 7.47
N ILE A 51 9.12 10.44 8.44
CA ILE A 51 7.81 9.84 8.74
C ILE A 51 6.91 10.90 9.36
N SER A 52 5.86 11.28 8.63
CA SER A 52 4.93 12.37 8.99
C SER A 52 3.45 11.96 8.96
N LEU A 53 3.14 10.72 8.57
CA LEU A 53 1.80 10.15 8.65
C LEU A 53 1.64 9.36 9.95
N GLU A 54 0.54 9.59 10.66
CA GLU A 54 0.23 8.93 11.94
C GLU A 54 0.26 7.40 11.82
N ASP A 55 -0.35 6.83 10.77
CA ASP A 55 -0.36 5.38 10.51
C ASP A 55 1.06 4.79 10.41
N GLU A 56 2.02 5.55 9.86
CA GLU A 56 3.41 5.11 9.67
C GLU A 56 4.22 5.23 10.96
N ALA A 57 4.09 6.38 11.64
CA ALA A 57 4.74 6.64 12.92
C ALA A 57 4.36 5.58 13.95
N ARG A 58 3.09 5.16 13.96
CA ARG A 58 2.57 4.11 14.84
C ARG A 58 3.32 2.78 14.68
N TYR A 59 3.54 2.29 13.45
CA TYR A 59 4.31 1.05 13.24
C TYR A 59 5.80 1.20 13.60
N ALA A 60 6.40 2.37 13.32
CA ALA A 60 7.80 2.63 13.66
C ALA A 60 8.03 2.71 15.17
N LEU A 61 7.15 3.39 15.92
CA LEU A 61 7.19 3.51 17.38
C LEU A 61 6.96 2.15 18.06
N LEU A 62 6.01 1.35 17.58
CA LEU A 62 5.78 -0.02 18.06
C LEU A 62 7.01 -0.91 17.89
N ALA A 63 7.61 -0.89 16.69
CA ALA A 63 8.85 -1.63 16.44
C ALA A 63 10.04 -1.11 17.26
N ARG A 64 10.07 0.18 17.62
CA ARG A 64 11.08 0.75 18.52
C ARG A 64 10.90 0.23 19.94
N ASN A 65 9.66 0.21 20.44
CA ASN A 65 9.33 -0.32 21.76
C ASN A 65 9.75 -1.79 21.92
N MET A 66 9.57 -2.64 20.89
CA MET A 66 10.03 -4.03 20.86
C MET A 66 11.56 -4.18 21.00
N LEU A 67 12.34 -3.22 20.51
CA LEU A 67 13.81 -3.19 20.63
C LEU A 67 14.30 -2.58 21.95
N GLU A 68 13.53 -1.64 22.51
CA GLU A 68 13.81 -0.95 23.77
C GLU A 68 13.47 -1.82 24.98
N THR A 69 12.37 -2.57 24.93
CA THR A 69 11.86 -3.40 26.05
C THR A 69 12.25 -4.87 25.94
N GLY A 70 12.40 -5.40 24.72
CA GLY A 70 12.52 -6.83 24.47
C GLY A 70 11.18 -7.59 24.45
N ASP A 71 10.04 -6.92 24.67
CA ASP A 71 8.71 -7.54 24.49
C ASP A 71 8.30 -7.44 23.01
N TRP A 72 8.31 -8.59 22.32
CA TRP A 72 7.87 -8.71 20.93
C TRP A 72 6.44 -9.23 20.83
N LEU A 73 5.83 -9.69 21.92
CA LEU A 73 4.53 -10.35 21.90
C LEU A 73 3.39 -9.35 22.16
N ILE A 74 3.60 -8.42 23.10
CA ILE A 74 2.60 -7.44 23.54
C ILE A 74 3.04 -6.05 23.06
N PRO A 75 2.51 -5.55 21.92
CA PRO A 75 2.82 -4.21 21.44
C PRO A 75 2.37 -3.14 22.44
N ARG A 76 3.29 -2.22 22.79
CA ARG A 76 3.01 -1.08 23.68
C ARG A 76 3.44 0.24 23.06
N LEU A 77 2.69 1.29 23.36
CA LEU A 77 3.04 2.69 23.10
C LEU A 77 2.96 3.45 24.43
N ASP A 78 4.04 4.12 24.81
CA ASP A 78 4.18 4.89 26.05
C ASP A 78 3.74 4.16 27.35
N GLY A 79 3.78 2.82 27.33
CA GLY A 79 3.40 1.90 28.40
C GLY A 79 2.05 1.22 28.20
N GLU A 80 1.12 1.88 27.52
CA GLU A 80 -0.23 1.38 27.21
C GLU A 80 -0.20 0.28 26.14
N VAL A 81 -1.20 -0.61 26.19
CA VAL A 81 -1.30 -1.80 25.32
C VAL A 81 -1.93 -1.40 24.00
N HIS A 82 -1.15 -1.41 22.91
CA HIS A 82 -1.61 -0.98 21.59
C HIS A 82 -1.83 -2.16 20.63
N MET A 83 -2.84 -2.98 20.94
CA MET A 83 -3.16 -4.19 20.19
C MET A 83 -3.89 -3.95 18.86
N GLU A 84 -4.16 -2.72 18.46
CA GLU A 84 -5.06 -2.43 17.33
C GLU A 84 -4.69 -3.06 15.96
N LYS A 85 -3.44 -3.49 15.76
CA LYS A 85 -2.89 -3.89 14.46
C LYS A 85 -2.01 -5.14 14.62
N SER A 86 -2.17 -6.10 13.72
CA SER A 86 -1.48 -7.40 13.78
C SER A 86 0.05 -7.29 13.60
N PRO A 87 0.85 -8.21 14.18
CA PRO A 87 2.22 -7.88 14.59
C PRO A 87 3.28 -8.10 13.51
N LEU A 88 2.98 -8.84 12.44
CA LEU A 88 4.01 -9.28 11.48
C LEU A 88 4.74 -8.11 10.82
N PHE A 89 4.08 -6.96 10.62
CA PHE A 89 4.71 -5.79 10.00
C PHE A 89 5.65 -5.05 10.95
N MET A 90 5.26 -4.88 12.23
CA MET A 90 6.16 -4.30 13.25
C MET A 90 7.32 -5.24 13.60
N TRP A 91 7.11 -6.56 13.61
CA TRP A 91 8.20 -7.54 13.69
C TRP A 91 9.18 -7.42 12.52
N ALA A 92 8.70 -7.18 11.29
CA ALA A 92 9.59 -6.99 10.14
C ALA A 92 10.43 -5.72 10.25
N ILE A 93 9.86 -4.61 10.76
CA ILE A 93 10.61 -3.38 11.04
C ILE A 93 11.65 -3.63 12.15
N ALA A 94 11.24 -4.24 13.27
CA ALA A 94 12.11 -4.52 14.41
C ALA A 94 13.27 -5.44 14.00
N ALA A 95 13.01 -6.52 13.25
CA ALA A 95 14.02 -7.45 12.76
C ALA A 95 15.06 -6.79 11.84
N LEU A 96 14.64 -5.89 10.93
CA LEU A 96 15.57 -5.12 10.09
C LEU A 96 16.31 -4.02 10.87
N SER A 97 15.79 -3.61 12.03
CA SER A 97 16.40 -2.61 12.92
C SER A 97 17.37 -3.21 13.93
N LEU A 98 17.36 -4.54 14.16
CA LEU A 98 18.25 -5.25 15.09
C LEU A 98 19.75 -4.89 14.93
N PRO A 99 20.35 -4.81 13.72
CA PRO A 99 21.78 -4.53 13.59
C PRO A 99 22.19 -3.14 14.05
N GLY A 100 21.29 -2.15 13.93
CA GLY A 100 21.51 -0.78 14.41
C GLY A 100 20.95 -0.51 15.82
N ARG A 101 20.20 -1.46 16.39
CA ARG A 101 19.42 -1.33 17.63
C ARG A 101 18.47 -0.11 17.68
N ALA A 102 18.12 0.46 16.54
CA ALA A 102 17.29 1.66 16.42
C ALA A 102 16.40 1.57 15.18
N VAL A 103 15.14 1.99 15.30
CA VAL A 103 14.25 2.15 14.15
C VAL A 103 14.57 3.48 13.47
N THR A 104 14.77 3.42 12.15
CA THR A 104 15.03 4.56 11.26
C THR A 104 13.96 4.60 10.18
N GLU A 105 13.82 5.72 9.49
CA GLU A 105 12.93 5.86 8.34
C GLU A 105 13.24 4.81 7.24
N LEU A 106 14.52 4.45 7.09
CA LEU A 106 14.97 3.33 6.26
C LEU A 106 14.39 2.00 6.73
N THR A 107 14.67 1.59 7.97
CA THR A 107 14.25 0.27 8.48
C THR A 107 12.74 0.14 8.68
N ALA A 108 12.04 1.25 8.91
CA ALA A 108 10.58 1.32 8.94
C ALA A 108 9.93 1.15 7.56
N THR A 109 10.54 1.72 6.51
CA THR A 109 9.98 1.66 5.14
C THR A 109 10.37 0.36 4.41
N LEU A 110 11.55 -0.19 4.70
CA LEU A 110 12.13 -1.32 3.96
C LEU A 110 11.24 -2.58 3.87
N PRO A 111 10.48 -3.02 4.90
CA PRO A 111 9.53 -4.12 4.77
C PRO A 111 8.45 -3.90 3.69
N SER A 112 8.01 -2.65 3.49
CA SER A 112 7.03 -2.29 2.47
C SER A 112 7.61 -2.39 1.07
N ALA A 113 8.82 -1.86 0.85
CA ALA A 113 9.50 -1.93 -0.44
C ALA A 113 9.89 -3.36 -0.82
N LEU A 114 10.42 -4.16 0.12
CA LEU A 114 10.71 -5.58 -0.10
C LEU A 114 9.43 -6.37 -0.42
N SER A 115 8.32 -6.05 0.26
CA SER A 115 7.01 -6.64 -0.05
C SER A 115 6.51 -6.23 -1.44
N ALA A 116 6.73 -4.99 -1.87
CA ALA A 116 6.37 -4.54 -3.21
C ALA A 116 7.16 -5.28 -4.31
N ILE A 117 8.48 -5.49 -4.11
CA ILE A 117 9.30 -6.31 -5.01
C ILE A 117 8.80 -7.76 -5.02
N GLY A 118 8.49 -8.33 -3.85
CA GLY A 118 7.89 -9.65 -3.72
C GLY A 118 6.55 -9.80 -4.43
N GLY A 119 5.69 -8.78 -4.36
CA GLY A 119 4.39 -8.73 -5.05
C GLY A 119 4.52 -8.62 -6.57
N VAL A 120 5.53 -7.89 -7.08
CA VAL A 120 5.91 -7.92 -8.51
C VAL A 120 6.36 -9.33 -8.93
N GLY A 121 7.16 -10.02 -8.11
CA GLY A 121 7.56 -11.41 -8.34
C GLY A 121 6.40 -12.41 -8.31
N ALA A 122 5.47 -12.25 -7.37
CA ALA A 122 4.25 -13.07 -7.32
C ALA A 122 3.34 -12.81 -8.55
N THR A 123 3.23 -11.55 -8.99
CA THR A 123 2.48 -11.15 -10.19
C THR A 123 3.12 -11.71 -11.46
N LEU A 124 4.45 -11.67 -11.56
CA LEU A 124 5.22 -12.32 -12.62
C LEU A 124 4.88 -13.81 -12.70
N LEU A 125 5.04 -14.54 -11.61
CA LEU A 125 4.79 -15.98 -11.56
C LEU A 125 3.32 -16.33 -11.83
N LEU A 126 2.35 -15.55 -11.31
CA LEU A 126 0.93 -15.72 -11.59
C LEU A 126 0.61 -15.50 -13.07
N GLY A 127 1.13 -14.43 -13.67
CA GLY A 127 0.94 -14.15 -15.10
C GLY A 127 1.58 -15.21 -16.00
N ARG A 128 2.78 -15.69 -15.64
CA ARG A 128 3.42 -16.84 -16.31
C ARG A 128 2.56 -18.10 -16.22
N ARG A 129 1.99 -18.38 -15.05
CA ARG A 129 1.18 -19.58 -14.77
C ARG A 129 -0.22 -19.54 -15.38
N MET A 130 -0.80 -18.35 -15.55
CA MET A 130 -2.11 -18.14 -16.19
C MET A 130 -1.99 -18.03 -17.72
N PHE A 131 -1.14 -17.13 -18.23
CA PHE A 131 -1.17 -16.73 -19.65
C PHE A 131 0.13 -17.01 -20.43
N GLY A 132 1.17 -17.51 -19.76
CA GLY A 132 2.45 -17.82 -20.40
C GLY A 132 3.56 -16.78 -20.15
N PRO A 133 4.80 -17.08 -20.57
CA PRO A 133 6.01 -16.40 -20.08
C PRO A 133 6.03 -14.89 -20.32
N ARG A 134 5.55 -14.43 -21.49
CA ARG A 134 5.55 -13.01 -21.90
C ARG A 134 4.57 -12.17 -21.09
N VAL A 135 3.34 -12.64 -20.95
CA VAL A 135 2.30 -11.94 -20.17
C VAL A 135 2.71 -11.73 -18.71
N GLY A 136 3.39 -12.71 -18.10
CA GLY A 136 3.96 -12.54 -16.76
C GLY A 136 4.98 -11.41 -16.68
N LEU A 137 5.91 -11.32 -17.66
CA LEU A 137 6.92 -10.24 -17.71
C LEU A 137 6.25 -8.87 -17.89
N LEU A 138 5.29 -8.77 -18.80
CA LEU A 138 4.56 -7.53 -19.08
C LEU A 138 3.71 -7.09 -17.87
N ALA A 139 2.98 -8.01 -17.24
CA ALA A 139 2.19 -7.72 -16.03
C ALA A 139 3.08 -7.28 -14.85
N ALA A 140 4.23 -7.91 -14.66
CA ALA A 140 5.20 -7.53 -13.64
C ALA A 140 5.77 -6.12 -13.89
N PHE A 141 6.14 -5.82 -15.14
CA PHE A 141 6.58 -4.48 -15.53
C PHE A 141 5.48 -3.42 -15.34
N CYS A 142 4.24 -3.73 -15.73
CA CYS A 142 3.10 -2.84 -15.49
C CYS A 142 2.94 -2.55 -13.99
N LEU A 143 2.92 -3.57 -13.13
CA LEU A 143 2.77 -3.36 -11.68
C LEU A 143 3.95 -2.58 -11.07
N ALA A 144 5.19 -2.87 -11.49
CA ALA A 144 6.38 -2.16 -11.00
C ALA A 144 6.37 -0.66 -11.34
N THR A 145 5.75 -0.29 -12.47
CA THR A 145 5.63 1.09 -12.96
C THR A 145 4.26 1.74 -12.65
N THR A 146 3.38 1.05 -11.92
CA THR A 146 2.09 1.57 -11.48
C THR A 146 2.27 2.62 -10.38
N PHE A 147 1.79 3.85 -10.60
CA PHE A 147 1.96 4.99 -9.67
C PHE A 147 1.55 4.69 -8.23
N GLY A 148 0.35 4.14 -8.03
CA GLY A 148 -0.17 3.82 -6.70
C GLY A 148 0.59 2.67 -6.02
N TYR A 149 1.23 1.80 -6.79
CA TYR A 149 2.06 0.72 -6.28
C TYR A 149 3.44 1.26 -5.86
N TYR A 150 4.10 2.03 -6.73
CA TYR A 150 5.31 2.79 -6.43
C TYR A 150 5.18 3.66 -5.17
N TRP A 151 4.08 4.41 -5.06
CA TRP A 151 3.84 5.30 -3.91
C TRP A 151 3.78 4.53 -2.59
N HIS A 152 2.97 3.48 -2.52
CA HIS A 152 2.79 2.70 -1.29
C HIS A 152 4.01 1.85 -0.93
N ALA A 153 4.86 1.47 -1.89
CA ALA A 153 6.13 0.79 -1.64
C ALA A 153 7.11 1.65 -0.80
N ARG A 154 6.94 2.98 -0.82
CA ARG A 154 7.78 3.95 -0.10
C ARG A 154 7.10 4.52 1.16
N LEU A 155 6.03 3.86 1.64
CA LEU A 155 5.38 4.13 2.92
C LEU A 155 5.57 2.96 3.90
N ALA A 156 5.79 3.26 5.18
CA ALA A 156 5.91 2.29 6.27
C ALA A 156 4.53 1.74 6.69
N LEU A 157 3.86 1.03 5.78
CA LEU A 157 2.50 0.51 5.94
C LEU A 157 2.39 -0.98 5.57
N ALA A 158 1.67 -1.74 6.41
CA ALA A 158 1.41 -3.16 6.20
C ALA A 158 0.64 -3.53 4.92
N ASP A 159 0.00 -2.55 4.27
CA ASP A 159 -0.80 -2.71 3.05
C ASP A 159 -0.02 -3.39 1.90
N MET A 160 1.28 -3.10 1.77
CA MET A 160 2.15 -3.76 0.78
C MET A 160 2.44 -5.21 1.11
N MET A 161 2.72 -5.52 2.39
CA MET A 161 3.03 -6.88 2.83
C MET A 161 1.79 -7.78 2.74
N MET A 162 0.63 -7.27 3.15
CA MET A 162 -0.66 -7.90 2.90
C MET A 162 -0.87 -8.14 1.39
N THR A 163 -0.64 -7.13 0.54
CA THR A 163 -0.79 -7.26 -0.92
C THR A 163 0.14 -8.33 -1.51
N CYS A 164 1.40 -8.38 -1.08
CA CYS A 164 2.37 -9.40 -1.49
C CYS A 164 1.85 -10.82 -1.21
N PHE A 165 1.42 -11.06 0.03
CA PHE A 165 0.85 -12.35 0.42
C PHE A 165 -0.48 -12.67 -0.30
N ILE A 166 -1.32 -11.68 -0.59
CA ILE A 166 -2.54 -11.87 -1.39
C ILE A 166 -2.22 -12.38 -2.80
N VAL A 167 -1.21 -11.83 -3.48
CA VAL A 167 -0.82 -12.27 -4.83
C VAL A 167 -0.11 -13.62 -4.80
N ALA A 168 0.75 -13.87 -3.83
CA ALA A 168 1.35 -15.19 -3.62
C ALA A 168 0.27 -16.25 -3.35
N GLY A 169 -0.75 -15.89 -2.55
CA GLY A 169 -1.95 -16.69 -2.35
C GLY A 169 -2.74 -16.91 -3.64
N ALA A 170 -2.90 -15.91 -4.51
CA ALA A 170 -3.57 -16.05 -5.80
C ALA A 170 -2.83 -17.03 -6.75
N LEU A 171 -1.50 -16.97 -6.81
CA LEU A 171 -0.65 -17.94 -7.51
C LEU A 171 -0.83 -19.36 -6.96
N ALA A 172 -0.82 -19.50 -5.64
CA ALA A 172 -0.96 -20.78 -4.94
C ALA A 172 -2.36 -21.39 -5.11
N PHE A 173 -3.41 -20.58 -5.00
CA PHE A 173 -4.81 -20.92 -5.29
C PHE A 173 -4.98 -21.38 -6.74
N TRP A 174 -4.58 -20.56 -7.72
CA TRP A 174 -4.72 -20.89 -9.13
C TRP A 174 -3.98 -22.19 -9.46
N THR A 175 -2.73 -22.34 -9.00
CA THR A 175 -1.96 -23.59 -9.17
C THR A 175 -2.61 -24.79 -8.47
N GLY A 176 -3.31 -24.55 -7.35
CA GLY A 176 -4.04 -25.55 -6.59
C GLY A 176 -5.25 -26.14 -7.32
N ILE A 177 -6.04 -25.30 -8.00
CA ILE A 177 -7.28 -25.72 -8.70
C ILE A 177 -7.09 -26.03 -10.20
N ASP A 178 -6.07 -25.45 -10.83
CA ASP A 178 -5.80 -25.58 -12.25
C ASP A 178 -5.06 -26.89 -12.55
N GLY A 179 -5.73 -27.78 -13.28
CA GLY A 179 -5.41 -29.21 -13.39
C GLY A 179 -6.56 -30.16 -13.02
N GLY A 180 -7.78 -29.65 -12.80
CA GLY A 180 -8.96 -30.46 -12.46
C GLY A 180 -8.97 -30.84 -10.98
N GLN A 181 -8.17 -31.84 -10.57
CA GLN A 181 -8.09 -32.27 -9.18
C GLN A 181 -7.34 -31.25 -8.31
N ALA A 182 -7.90 -30.92 -7.15
CA ALA A 182 -7.38 -29.87 -6.29
C ALA A 182 -6.14 -30.31 -5.48
N ARG A 183 -4.96 -29.79 -5.82
CA ARG A 183 -3.67 -30.19 -5.25
C ARG A 183 -3.48 -29.72 -3.80
N ARG A 184 -3.03 -30.61 -2.90
CA ARG A 184 -2.84 -30.30 -1.46
C ARG A 184 -1.79 -29.20 -1.21
N GLY A 185 -0.57 -29.38 -1.72
CA GLY A 185 0.56 -28.47 -1.46
C GLY A 185 0.30 -26.99 -1.81
N PRO A 186 -0.10 -26.65 -3.06
CA PRO A 186 -0.40 -25.26 -3.41
C PRO A 186 -1.55 -24.66 -2.62
N LEU A 187 -2.54 -25.45 -2.18
CA LEU A 187 -3.61 -24.95 -1.34
C LEU A 187 -3.20 -24.76 0.12
N ALA A 188 -2.25 -25.55 0.64
CA ALA A 188 -1.62 -25.25 1.93
C ALA A 188 -0.83 -23.93 1.88
N LEU A 189 -0.10 -23.68 0.77
CA LEU A 189 0.57 -22.40 0.54
C LEU A 189 -0.42 -21.23 0.43
N PHE A 190 -1.56 -21.40 -0.26
CA PHE A 190 -2.64 -20.40 -0.31
C PHE A 190 -3.11 -20.02 1.10
N TRP A 191 -3.42 -21.01 1.95
CA TRP A 191 -3.86 -20.75 3.32
C TRP A 191 -2.76 -20.14 4.20
N ALA A 192 -1.50 -20.53 4.01
CA ALA A 192 -0.36 -19.92 4.71
C ALA A 192 -0.19 -18.45 4.31
N CYS A 193 -0.31 -18.13 3.01
CA CYS A 193 -0.31 -16.75 2.53
C CYS A 193 -1.49 -15.94 3.08
N LEU A 194 -2.70 -16.50 3.17
CA LEU A 194 -3.84 -15.83 3.82
C LEU A 194 -3.61 -15.62 5.33
N GLY A 195 -2.96 -16.57 6.01
CA GLY A 195 -2.56 -16.43 7.41
C GLY A 195 -1.53 -15.31 7.61
N LEU A 196 -0.50 -15.23 6.76
CA LEU A 196 0.51 -14.17 6.81
C LEU A 196 -0.08 -12.80 6.42
N SER A 197 -1.02 -12.78 5.48
CA SER A 197 -1.81 -11.60 5.10
C SER A 197 -2.68 -11.09 6.26
N LEU A 198 -3.34 -12.00 6.99
CA LEU A 198 -4.05 -11.72 8.24
C LEU A 198 -3.10 -11.18 9.32
N SER A 199 -1.97 -11.84 9.58
CA SER A 199 -0.98 -11.40 10.58
C SER A 199 -0.26 -10.10 10.20
N ALA A 200 -0.31 -9.67 8.93
CA ALA A 200 0.21 -8.39 8.46
C ALA A 200 -0.68 -7.19 8.82
N LYS A 201 -2.01 -7.29 8.61
CA LYS A 201 -2.93 -6.13 8.65
C LYS A 201 -4.26 -6.38 9.39
N GLY A 202 -4.49 -7.57 9.92
CA GLY A 202 -5.77 -7.98 10.49
C GLY A 202 -6.77 -8.47 9.42
N PRO A 203 -8.09 -8.50 9.73
CA PRO A 203 -9.11 -9.18 8.92
C PRO A 203 -9.16 -8.84 7.42
N ALA A 204 -8.76 -7.63 7.01
CA ALA A 204 -8.61 -7.25 5.61
C ALA A 204 -7.70 -8.21 4.81
N GLY A 205 -6.74 -8.88 5.46
CA GLY A 205 -5.88 -9.87 4.83
C GLY A 205 -6.58 -11.15 4.35
N LEU A 206 -7.76 -11.45 4.89
CA LEU A 206 -8.61 -12.60 4.51
C LEU A 206 -9.57 -12.28 3.34
N MET A 207 -9.60 -11.03 2.85
CA MET A 207 -10.42 -10.61 1.72
C MET A 207 -10.38 -11.52 0.47
N PRO A 208 -9.27 -12.21 0.09
CA PRO A 208 -9.27 -13.10 -1.07
C PRO A 208 -10.23 -14.29 -0.98
N ILE A 209 -10.69 -14.67 0.23
CA ILE A 209 -11.67 -15.75 0.41
C ILE A 209 -12.94 -15.44 -0.40
N LEU A 210 -13.43 -14.19 -0.39
CA LEU A 210 -14.67 -13.80 -1.05
C LEU A 210 -14.61 -14.01 -2.59
N PRO A 211 -13.69 -13.35 -3.36
CA PRO A 211 -13.64 -13.55 -4.80
C PRO A 211 -13.19 -14.96 -5.20
N PHE A 212 -12.32 -15.63 -4.45
CA PHE A 212 -11.79 -16.93 -4.88
C PHE A 212 -12.82 -18.05 -4.62
N THR A 213 -13.61 -17.96 -3.54
CA THR A 213 -14.79 -18.84 -3.36
C THR A 213 -15.88 -18.53 -4.37
N ALA A 214 -16.20 -17.26 -4.63
CA ALA A 214 -17.19 -16.86 -5.63
C ALA A 214 -16.83 -17.35 -7.05
N PHE A 215 -15.55 -17.21 -7.46
CA PHE A 215 -15.05 -17.78 -8.72
C PHE A 215 -15.15 -19.31 -8.74
N LEU A 216 -14.76 -19.99 -7.67
CA LEU A 216 -14.79 -21.45 -7.59
C LEU A 216 -16.22 -22.02 -7.60
N VAL A 217 -17.18 -21.34 -6.96
CA VAL A 217 -18.61 -21.67 -7.05
C VAL A 217 -19.16 -21.39 -8.45
N ALA A 218 -18.71 -20.34 -9.13
CA ALA A 218 -19.05 -20.07 -10.53
C ALA A 218 -18.37 -21.01 -11.54
N GLU A 219 -17.32 -21.74 -11.14
CA GLU A 219 -16.65 -22.78 -11.97
C GLU A 219 -17.19 -24.19 -11.68
N ARG A 220 -17.49 -24.53 -10.41
CA ARG A 220 -17.71 -25.91 -9.95
C ARG A 220 -18.94 -26.09 -9.03
N GLY A 221 -19.72 -25.03 -8.82
CA GLY A 221 -20.83 -25.00 -7.85
C GLY A 221 -20.37 -25.12 -6.40
N TRP A 222 -21.34 -25.16 -5.47
CA TRP A 222 -21.08 -25.24 -4.03
C TRP A 222 -20.22 -26.44 -3.60
N ARG A 223 -20.28 -27.56 -4.34
CA ARG A 223 -19.43 -28.75 -4.10
C ARG A 223 -17.94 -28.45 -4.31
N GLY A 224 -17.60 -27.51 -5.20
CA GLY A 224 -16.24 -27.03 -5.44
C GLY A 224 -15.59 -26.41 -4.20
N LEU A 225 -16.34 -25.91 -3.21
CA LEU A 225 -15.75 -25.40 -1.97
C LEU A 225 -14.95 -26.45 -1.18
N ARG A 226 -15.20 -27.75 -1.43
CA ARG A 226 -14.39 -28.84 -0.86
C ARG A 226 -12.97 -28.87 -1.43
N ASP A 227 -12.76 -28.40 -2.66
CA ASP A 227 -11.44 -28.35 -3.31
C ASP A 227 -10.45 -27.51 -2.51
N LEU A 228 -10.92 -26.42 -1.88
CA LEU A 228 -10.13 -25.56 -1.00
C LEU A 228 -9.61 -26.25 0.27
N LYS A 229 -10.16 -27.40 0.66
CA LYS A 229 -9.82 -28.16 1.88
C LYS A 229 -9.96 -27.28 3.15
N PRO A 230 -11.16 -26.78 3.47
CA PRO A 230 -11.36 -25.76 4.51
C PRO A 230 -10.86 -26.17 5.91
N ILE A 231 -10.87 -27.46 6.27
CA ILE A 231 -10.31 -27.94 7.55
C ILE A 231 -8.79 -27.72 7.62
N MET A 232 -8.07 -28.04 6.53
CA MET A 232 -6.64 -27.79 6.40
C MET A 232 -6.37 -26.27 6.41
N GLY A 233 -7.25 -25.47 5.80
CA GLY A 233 -7.17 -24.02 5.84
C GLY A 233 -7.35 -23.44 7.23
N ALA A 234 -8.38 -23.86 7.96
CA ALA A 234 -8.63 -23.44 9.33
C ALA A 234 -7.45 -23.79 10.26
N ALA A 235 -6.88 -25.00 10.13
CA ALA A 235 -5.69 -25.40 10.90
C ALA A 235 -4.46 -24.52 10.60
N ILE A 236 -4.20 -24.19 9.33
CA ILE A 236 -3.09 -23.32 8.93
C ILE A 236 -3.32 -21.87 9.39
N LEU A 237 -4.54 -21.34 9.22
CA LEU A 237 -4.90 -20.00 9.69
C LEU A 237 -4.77 -19.88 11.21
N ALA A 238 -5.26 -20.88 11.96
CA ALA A 238 -5.12 -20.92 13.41
C ALA A 238 -3.64 -20.97 13.83
N LEU A 239 -2.81 -21.79 13.18
CA LEU A 239 -1.37 -21.88 13.46
C LEU A 239 -0.61 -20.56 13.19
N VAL A 240 -0.90 -19.88 12.08
CA VAL A 240 -0.23 -18.62 11.72
C VAL A 240 -0.75 -17.42 12.54
N ALA A 241 -1.99 -17.48 13.02
CA ALA A 241 -2.56 -16.49 13.94
C ALA A 241 -2.24 -16.78 15.43
N ALA A 242 -1.80 -18.00 15.78
CA ALA A 242 -1.63 -18.44 17.16
C ALA A 242 -0.74 -17.53 18.03
N PRO A 243 0.39 -16.97 17.55
CA PRO A 243 1.17 -16.02 18.35
C PRO A 243 0.38 -14.76 18.75
N TRP A 244 -0.50 -14.28 17.85
CA TRP A 244 -1.32 -13.10 18.10
C TRP A 244 -2.52 -13.42 18.99
N ALA A 245 -3.15 -14.59 18.80
CA ALA A 245 -4.18 -15.10 19.70
C ALA A 245 -3.65 -15.32 21.14
N LEU A 246 -2.40 -15.78 21.27
CA LEU A 246 -1.71 -15.93 22.55
C LEU A 246 -1.44 -14.57 23.22
N ALA A 247 -1.03 -13.55 22.45
CA ALA A 247 -0.82 -12.19 22.96
C ALA A 247 -2.11 -11.62 23.61
N PHE A 248 -3.29 -11.90 23.04
CA PHE A 248 -4.57 -11.56 23.67
C PHE A 248 -4.87 -12.36 24.92
N ALA A 249 -4.73 -13.69 24.85
CA ALA A 249 -5.00 -14.58 25.98
C ALA A 249 -4.13 -14.25 27.22
N LEU A 250 -2.93 -13.71 27.00
CA LEU A 250 -2.01 -13.28 28.06
C LEU A 250 -2.25 -11.85 28.57
N GLN A 251 -2.94 -10.98 27.84
CA GLN A 251 -3.35 -9.65 28.36
C GLN A 251 -4.65 -9.70 29.14
N GLY A 252 -5.60 -10.55 28.76
CA GLY A 252 -6.92 -10.62 29.41
C GLY A 252 -7.81 -9.39 29.17
N ASP A 253 -7.42 -8.49 28.27
CA ASP A 253 -8.14 -7.27 27.92
C ASP A 253 -9.02 -7.49 26.67
N GLU A 254 -10.32 -7.19 26.81
CA GLU A 254 -11.29 -7.27 25.71
C GLU A 254 -11.16 -6.13 24.69
N SER A 255 -10.39 -5.08 24.99
CA SER A 255 -10.33 -3.83 24.22
C SER A 255 -10.12 -4.05 22.72
N TYR A 256 -9.34 -5.05 22.29
CA TYR A 256 -9.14 -5.36 20.87
C TYR A 256 -10.38 -5.96 20.19
N VAL A 257 -11.12 -6.83 20.89
CA VAL A 257 -12.36 -7.40 20.35
C VAL A 257 -13.38 -6.28 20.16
N GLN A 258 -13.46 -5.35 21.12
CA GLN A 258 -14.39 -4.23 21.08
C GLN A 258 -13.95 -3.11 20.09
N SER A 259 -12.65 -2.76 20.01
CA SER A 259 -12.14 -1.68 19.16
C SER A 259 -11.86 -2.10 17.72
N VAL A 260 -11.25 -3.27 17.48
CA VAL A 260 -10.89 -3.72 16.13
C VAL A 260 -11.97 -4.60 15.55
N LEU A 261 -12.26 -5.75 16.19
CA LEU A 261 -13.16 -6.72 15.58
C LEU A 261 -14.60 -6.17 15.51
N VAL A 262 -15.05 -5.49 16.57
CA VAL A 262 -16.31 -4.76 16.59
C VAL A 262 -16.15 -3.37 15.98
N GLY A 263 -15.32 -2.48 16.51
CA GLY A 263 -15.22 -1.08 16.05
C GLY A 263 -14.79 -0.87 14.58
N ASP A 264 -13.59 -1.34 14.18
CA ASP A 264 -13.06 -1.13 12.82
C ASP A 264 -13.85 -1.91 11.73
N TYR A 265 -14.44 -3.09 12.06
CA TYR A 265 -14.98 -4.03 11.06
C TYR A 265 -16.47 -4.40 11.17
N TRP A 266 -17.06 -4.52 12.37
CA TRP A 266 -18.44 -5.02 12.54
C TRP A 266 -19.46 -3.94 12.94
N ALA A 267 -18.99 -2.80 13.44
CA ALA A 267 -19.81 -1.66 13.81
C ALA A 267 -20.64 -1.24 12.57
N PRO A 268 -21.98 -1.40 12.60
CA PRO A 268 -22.77 -1.14 11.41
C PRO A 268 -22.60 0.31 10.99
N ARG A 269 -22.61 0.55 9.68
CA ARG A 269 -22.66 1.90 9.10
C ARG A 269 -24.04 2.52 9.38
N ARG A 270 -24.27 2.93 10.64
CA ARG A 270 -25.55 3.40 11.21
C ARG A 270 -26.02 4.72 10.59
N ALA A 271 -25.10 5.50 10.01
CA ALA A 271 -25.42 6.64 9.16
C ALA A 271 -25.35 6.23 7.69
N GLY A 272 -26.29 6.71 6.86
CA GLY A 272 -26.25 6.49 5.41
C GLY A 272 -25.03 7.10 4.72
N TRP A 273 -24.94 6.92 3.39
CA TRP A 273 -23.94 7.59 2.56
C TRP A 273 -24.02 9.10 2.73
N ALA A 274 -22.92 9.75 3.13
CA ALA A 274 -22.95 11.19 3.39
C ALA A 274 -23.01 12.01 2.09
N ARG A 275 -22.52 11.43 0.97
CA ARG A 275 -22.49 12.05 -0.37
C ARG A 275 -22.61 10.97 -1.46
N PRO A 276 -23.31 11.21 -2.58
CA PRO A 276 -23.37 10.25 -3.70
C PRO A 276 -22.00 9.89 -4.30
N SER A 277 -21.01 10.78 -4.22
CA SER A 277 -19.64 10.52 -4.66
C SER A 277 -18.97 9.35 -3.93
N GLU A 278 -19.47 8.97 -2.75
CA GLU A 278 -18.99 7.81 -2.01
C GLU A 278 -19.28 6.46 -2.69
N LEU A 279 -20.32 6.37 -3.53
CA LEU A 279 -20.64 5.18 -4.33
C LEU A 279 -19.63 4.98 -5.46
N PHE A 280 -19.03 6.07 -5.93
CA PHE A 280 -17.98 6.09 -6.95
C PHE A 280 -16.57 6.14 -6.34
N PHE A 281 -16.44 5.96 -5.01
CA PHE A 281 -15.18 6.11 -4.28
C PHE A 281 -14.03 5.36 -4.93
N ALA A 282 -14.22 4.08 -5.30
CA ALA A 282 -13.15 3.26 -5.85
C ALA A 282 -12.66 3.71 -7.24
N LEU A 283 -13.46 4.47 -8.00
CA LEU A 283 -13.11 4.88 -9.36
C LEU A 283 -11.90 5.83 -9.37
N GLY A 284 -11.84 6.80 -8.46
CA GLY A 284 -10.71 7.76 -8.37
C GLY A 284 -9.37 7.09 -8.04
N PRO A 285 -9.25 6.39 -6.90
CA PRO A 285 -8.04 5.66 -6.51
C PRO A 285 -7.61 4.60 -7.52
N LEU A 286 -8.52 3.89 -8.18
CA LEU A 286 -8.13 2.94 -9.23
C LEU A 286 -7.68 3.65 -10.51
N THR A 287 -8.38 4.69 -10.97
CA THR A 287 -8.00 5.38 -12.23
C THR A 287 -6.70 6.17 -12.11
N ILE A 288 -6.44 6.80 -10.95
CA ILE A 288 -5.19 7.53 -10.67
C ILE A 288 -4.10 6.56 -10.18
N GLY A 289 -4.42 5.65 -9.26
CA GLY A 289 -3.47 4.70 -8.70
C GLY A 289 -2.97 3.67 -9.70
N PHE A 290 -3.75 3.31 -10.72
CA PHE A 290 -3.30 2.44 -11.81
C PHE A 290 -2.67 3.19 -13.00
N LEU A 291 -2.38 4.51 -12.88
CA LEU A 291 -1.62 5.22 -13.91
C LEU A 291 -0.20 4.65 -14.07
N PRO A 292 0.37 4.68 -15.28
CA PRO A 292 -0.25 5.17 -16.53
C PRO A 292 -1.04 4.10 -17.29
N TRP A 293 -1.32 2.94 -16.69
CA TRP A 293 -1.90 1.78 -17.35
C TRP A 293 -3.44 1.81 -17.45
N THR A 294 -4.10 2.70 -16.70
CA THR A 294 -5.55 2.95 -16.73
C THR A 294 -6.18 3.05 -18.14
N PRO A 295 -5.62 3.77 -19.14
CA PRO A 295 -6.22 3.90 -20.47
C PRO A 295 -6.31 2.57 -21.25
N PHE A 296 -5.52 1.56 -20.87
CA PHE A 296 -5.53 0.24 -21.50
C PHE A 296 -6.62 -0.69 -20.94
N LEU A 297 -7.16 -0.41 -19.74
CA LEU A 297 -8.15 -1.28 -19.09
C LEU A 297 -9.44 -1.50 -19.92
N PRO A 298 -10.07 -0.49 -20.55
CA PRO A 298 -11.26 -0.72 -21.37
C PRO A 298 -11.01 -1.65 -22.56
N ALA A 299 -9.81 -1.59 -23.15
CA ALA A 299 -9.42 -2.49 -24.24
C ALA A 299 -9.14 -3.92 -23.73
N ALA A 300 -8.49 -4.05 -22.57
CA ALA A 300 -8.21 -5.34 -21.93
C ALA A 300 -9.51 -6.05 -21.54
N VAL A 301 -10.42 -5.38 -20.83
CA VAL A 301 -11.72 -5.94 -20.42
C VAL A 301 -12.58 -6.30 -21.65
N ARG A 302 -12.64 -5.42 -22.67
CA ARG A 302 -13.43 -5.69 -23.88
C ARG A 302 -12.96 -6.93 -24.64
N ARG A 303 -11.66 -7.16 -24.71
CA ARG A 303 -11.08 -8.28 -25.47
C ARG A 303 -10.94 -9.56 -24.63
N GLY A 304 -10.69 -9.44 -23.33
CA GLY A 304 -10.51 -10.59 -22.43
C GLY A 304 -11.81 -11.14 -21.82
N TRP A 305 -12.79 -10.28 -21.52
CA TRP A 305 -14.06 -10.66 -20.91
C TRP A 305 -15.24 -10.65 -21.91
N TRP A 306 -15.46 -9.57 -22.69
CA TRP A 306 -16.64 -9.48 -23.59
C TRP A 306 -16.47 -10.21 -24.93
N ARG A 307 -15.25 -10.32 -25.46
CA ARG A 307 -14.94 -11.03 -26.72
C ARG A 307 -13.68 -11.91 -26.60
N PRO A 308 -13.64 -12.86 -25.65
CA PRO A 308 -12.47 -13.70 -25.40
C PRO A 308 -12.11 -14.54 -26.63
N GLU A 309 -10.81 -14.63 -26.92
CA GLU A 309 -10.30 -15.40 -28.07
C GLU A 309 -10.41 -16.91 -27.87
N THR A 310 -10.43 -17.37 -26.61
CA THR A 310 -10.67 -18.76 -26.23
C THR A 310 -11.50 -18.83 -24.95
N THR A 311 -12.20 -19.95 -24.73
CA THR A 311 -12.94 -20.24 -23.49
C THR A 311 -12.07 -20.16 -22.23
N ASP A 312 -10.80 -20.56 -22.36
CA ASP A 312 -9.77 -20.52 -21.33
C ASP A 312 -9.30 -19.08 -21.00
N ILE A 313 -9.11 -18.21 -22.00
CA ILE A 313 -8.89 -16.77 -21.77
C ILE A 313 -10.10 -16.16 -21.04
N GLY A 314 -11.33 -16.50 -21.46
CA GLY A 314 -12.55 -16.07 -20.78
C GLY A 314 -12.66 -16.58 -19.33
N ARG A 315 -12.17 -17.79 -19.03
CA ARG A 315 -12.07 -18.31 -17.65
C ARG A 315 -11.07 -17.50 -16.82
N LYS A 316 -9.90 -17.20 -17.37
CA LYS A 316 -8.84 -16.42 -16.71
C LYS A 316 -9.28 -14.98 -16.42
N PHE A 317 -9.94 -14.33 -17.39
CA PHE A 317 -10.54 -13.01 -17.19
C PHE A 317 -11.70 -13.04 -16.19
N ARG A 318 -12.50 -14.12 -16.13
CA ARG A 318 -13.52 -14.27 -15.08
C ARG A 318 -12.93 -14.25 -13.67
N PHE A 319 -11.83 -14.95 -13.42
CA PHE A 319 -11.13 -14.92 -12.13
C PHE A 319 -10.66 -13.50 -11.77
N LEU A 320 -9.94 -12.83 -12.67
CA LEU A 320 -9.41 -11.50 -12.43
C LEU A 320 -10.52 -10.45 -12.24
N ALA A 321 -11.60 -10.53 -13.01
CA ALA A 321 -12.73 -9.60 -12.88
C ALA A 321 -13.53 -9.81 -11.60
N VAL A 322 -13.74 -11.06 -11.15
CA VAL A 322 -14.38 -11.36 -9.86
C VAL A 322 -13.52 -10.87 -8.68
N TRP A 323 -12.20 -11.01 -8.77
CA TRP A 323 -11.25 -10.42 -7.80
C TRP A 323 -11.37 -8.89 -7.75
N VAL A 324 -11.25 -8.20 -8.89
CA VAL A 324 -11.41 -6.74 -8.97
C VAL A 324 -12.75 -6.29 -8.39
N LEU A 325 -13.85 -6.91 -8.82
CA LEU A 325 -15.20 -6.49 -8.47
C LEU A 325 -15.53 -6.72 -6.99
N ALA A 326 -15.11 -7.85 -6.40
CA ALA A 326 -15.35 -8.12 -4.98
C ALA A 326 -14.70 -7.08 -4.06
N TYR A 327 -13.44 -6.70 -4.35
CA TYR A 327 -12.76 -5.63 -3.62
C TYR A 327 -13.43 -4.26 -3.85
N VAL A 328 -13.77 -3.93 -5.10
CA VAL A 328 -14.46 -2.67 -5.41
C VAL A 328 -15.79 -2.55 -4.65
N ILE A 329 -16.62 -3.60 -4.63
CA ILE A 329 -17.89 -3.60 -3.91
C ILE A 329 -17.66 -3.42 -2.40
N VAL A 330 -16.86 -4.29 -1.78
CA VAL A 330 -16.67 -4.27 -0.32
C VAL A 330 -16.03 -2.96 0.16
N ILE A 331 -14.95 -2.49 -0.48
CA ILE A 331 -14.28 -1.24 -0.09
C ILE A 331 -15.18 -0.01 -0.34
N THR A 332 -16.08 -0.04 -1.32
CA THR A 332 -17.06 1.03 -1.51
C THR A 332 -18.07 1.09 -0.37
N LEU A 333 -18.57 -0.08 0.09
CA LEU A 333 -19.53 -0.21 1.20
C LEU A 333 -18.95 0.20 2.56
N LEU A 334 -17.67 -0.09 2.83
CA LEU A 334 -17.03 0.17 4.14
C LEU A 334 -17.20 1.63 4.63
N PRO A 335 -17.47 1.85 5.94
CA PRO A 335 -17.61 3.19 6.51
C PRO A 335 -16.31 3.99 6.41
N HIS A 336 -15.21 3.45 6.92
CA HIS A 336 -13.90 4.13 7.03
C HIS A 336 -12.93 3.71 5.93
N LYS A 337 -13.41 3.69 4.68
CA LYS A 337 -12.62 3.33 3.50
C LYS A 337 -11.47 4.31 3.23
N ARG A 338 -10.28 3.75 2.97
CA ARG A 338 -9.08 4.47 2.53
C ARG A 338 -8.67 3.97 1.15
N ASP A 339 -8.06 4.83 0.35
CA ASP A 339 -7.63 4.57 -1.03
C ASP A 339 -6.72 3.34 -1.14
N ARG A 340 -5.76 3.22 -0.21
CA ARG A 340 -4.82 2.08 -0.09
C ARG A 340 -5.48 0.70 0.06
N TYR A 341 -6.76 0.62 0.46
CA TYR A 341 -7.46 -0.68 0.56
C TYR A 341 -7.73 -1.32 -0.82
N LEU A 342 -7.58 -0.56 -1.91
CA LEU A 342 -7.67 -1.05 -3.28
C LEU A 342 -6.30 -1.50 -3.85
N LEU A 343 -5.22 -1.39 -3.09
CA LEU A 343 -3.87 -1.83 -3.48
C LEU A 343 -3.81 -3.32 -3.92
N PRO A 344 -4.52 -4.27 -3.28
CA PRO A 344 -4.54 -5.67 -3.72
C PRO A 344 -5.24 -5.92 -5.07
N VAL A 345 -5.86 -4.91 -5.67
CA VAL A 345 -6.53 -4.98 -6.98
C VAL A 345 -5.56 -4.70 -8.13
N LEU A 346 -4.53 -3.88 -7.90
CA LEU A 346 -3.57 -3.46 -8.94
C LEU A 346 -2.84 -4.65 -9.63
N PRO A 347 -2.46 -5.74 -8.93
CA PRO A 347 -1.90 -6.94 -9.56
C PRO A 347 -2.85 -7.61 -10.57
N ALA A 348 -4.15 -7.68 -10.27
CA ALA A 348 -5.15 -8.24 -11.18
C ALA A 348 -5.34 -7.37 -12.44
N LEU A 349 -5.32 -6.04 -12.27
CA LEU A 349 -5.36 -5.08 -13.38
C LEU A 349 -4.08 -5.14 -14.25
N ALA A 350 -2.91 -5.29 -13.62
CA ALA A 350 -1.64 -5.45 -14.32
C ALA A 350 -1.61 -6.74 -15.16
N LEU A 351 -2.21 -7.84 -14.69
CA LEU A 351 -2.39 -9.06 -15.46
C LEU A 351 -3.30 -8.87 -16.68
N MET A 352 -4.39 -8.10 -16.56
CA MET A 352 -5.26 -7.79 -17.69
C MET A 352 -4.54 -6.96 -18.78
N VAL A 353 -3.75 -5.95 -18.39
CA VAL A 353 -3.00 -5.10 -19.34
C VAL A 353 -1.81 -5.84 -19.94
N GLY A 354 -1.06 -6.62 -19.14
CA GLY A 354 0.04 -7.44 -19.63
C GLY A 354 -0.40 -8.48 -20.66
N TRP A 355 -1.61 -9.06 -20.50
CA TRP A 355 -2.21 -9.91 -21.51
C TRP A 355 -2.59 -9.15 -22.78
N LEU A 356 -3.22 -7.97 -22.66
CA LEU A 356 -3.59 -7.14 -23.81
C LEU A 356 -2.35 -6.78 -24.65
N TRP A 357 -1.24 -6.46 -24.00
CA TRP A 357 0.01 -6.07 -24.66
C TRP A 357 0.63 -7.23 -25.45
N ASP A 358 0.68 -8.45 -24.90
CA ASP A 358 1.13 -9.65 -25.64
C ASP A 358 0.18 -9.97 -26.81
N ALA A 359 -1.14 -9.89 -26.57
CA ALA A 359 -2.18 -10.13 -27.57
C ALA A 359 -2.26 -9.04 -28.68
N TRP A 360 -1.60 -7.89 -28.48
CA TRP A 360 -1.36 -6.89 -29.54
C TRP A 360 0.00 -7.12 -30.23
N ALA A 361 1.07 -7.40 -29.47
CA ALA A 361 2.40 -7.70 -30.03
C ALA A 361 2.37 -8.91 -30.98
N ALA A 362 1.49 -9.88 -30.73
CA ALA A 362 1.26 -11.03 -31.59
C ALA A 362 0.45 -10.75 -32.87
N ARG A 363 -0.10 -9.53 -33.07
CA ARG A 363 -1.05 -9.22 -34.16
C ARG A 363 -0.79 -7.94 -34.96
N VAL A 364 0.15 -7.07 -34.55
CA VAL A 364 0.36 -5.75 -35.18
C VAL A 364 1.78 -5.63 -35.74
N THR A 365 1.90 -5.08 -36.95
CA THR A 365 3.17 -4.79 -37.62
C THR A 365 4.08 -3.94 -36.71
N PRO A 366 5.34 -4.35 -36.44
CA PRO A 366 6.00 -4.07 -35.17
C PRO A 366 6.44 -2.62 -34.92
N ARG A 367 6.22 -1.66 -35.82
CA ARG A 367 6.58 -0.24 -35.59
C ARG A 367 5.56 0.50 -34.73
N THR A 368 4.30 0.60 -35.16
CA THR A 368 3.35 1.55 -34.56
C THR A 368 2.98 1.20 -33.12
N LEU A 369 2.75 -0.09 -32.83
CA LEU A 369 2.46 -0.54 -31.46
C LEU A 369 3.68 -0.40 -30.54
N SER A 370 4.88 -0.70 -31.05
CA SER A 370 6.14 -0.50 -30.32
C SER A 370 6.30 0.97 -29.95
N ILE A 371 6.06 1.90 -30.86
CA ILE A 371 6.11 3.35 -30.60
C ILE A 371 5.16 3.74 -29.46
N TYR A 372 3.89 3.34 -29.48
CA TYR A 372 2.97 3.65 -28.37
C TYR A 372 3.33 2.94 -27.06
N GLY A 373 3.85 1.70 -27.12
CA GLY A 373 4.33 0.97 -25.95
C GLY A 373 5.53 1.66 -25.29
N TRP A 374 6.53 2.07 -26.07
CA TRP A 374 7.70 2.81 -25.61
C TRP A 374 7.36 4.23 -25.17
N ILE A 375 6.39 4.91 -25.81
CA ILE A 375 5.90 6.21 -25.33
C ILE A 375 5.19 6.06 -24.00
N CYS A 376 4.28 5.09 -23.83
CA CYS A 376 3.57 4.90 -22.55
C CYS A 376 4.47 4.36 -21.44
N GLY A 377 5.39 3.44 -21.74
CA GLY A 377 6.41 2.98 -20.78
C GLY A 377 7.47 4.04 -20.46
N GLY A 378 7.84 4.86 -21.45
CA GLY A 378 8.72 6.02 -21.27
C GLY A 378 8.06 7.13 -20.46
N LEU A 379 6.76 7.37 -20.64
CA LEU A 379 5.96 8.25 -19.79
C LEU A 379 5.73 7.66 -18.39
N ALA A 380 5.61 6.33 -18.24
CA ALA A 380 5.59 5.67 -16.94
C ALA A 380 6.88 5.92 -16.18
N LEU A 381 8.01 5.69 -16.85
CA LEU A 381 9.35 5.87 -16.30
C LEU A 381 9.64 7.36 -16.03
N ALA A 382 9.26 8.26 -16.94
CA ALA A 382 9.43 9.70 -16.75
C ALA A 382 8.53 10.27 -15.64
N LEU A 383 7.30 9.77 -15.47
CA LEU A 383 6.42 10.13 -14.36
C LEU A 383 6.96 9.58 -13.04
N ALA A 384 7.44 8.34 -13.01
CA ALA A 384 8.12 7.79 -11.84
C ALA A 384 9.37 8.60 -11.49
N ILE A 385 10.21 8.95 -12.48
CA ILE A 385 11.41 9.79 -12.30
C ILE A 385 11.04 11.22 -11.85
N ALA A 386 9.96 11.82 -12.35
CA ALA A 386 9.47 13.12 -11.88
C ALA A 386 8.93 13.09 -10.44
N VAL A 387 8.69 11.89 -9.88
CA VAL A 387 8.27 11.64 -8.48
C VAL A 387 9.35 10.83 -7.71
N LEU A 388 10.53 10.60 -8.28
CA LEU A 388 11.71 10.07 -7.59
C LEU A 388 12.45 11.10 -6.72
N PRO A 389 12.61 12.40 -7.10
CA PRO A 389 13.27 13.33 -6.19
C PRO A 389 12.43 13.46 -4.92
N PRO A 390 13.00 13.23 -3.73
CA PRO A 390 12.29 13.51 -2.49
C PRO A 390 11.97 15.01 -2.49
N PHE A 391 10.70 15.38 -2.36
CA PHE A 391 10.37 16.76 -2.01
C PHE A 391 10.97 17.01 -0.62
N PRO A 392 11.95 17.92 -0.46
CA PRO A 392 12.51 18.21 0.84
C PRO A 392 11.51 19.07 1.59
N VAL A 393 10.52 18.44 2.22
CA VAL A 393 9.61 19.09 3.16
C VAL A 393 10.41 19.40 4.41
N SER A 394 11.18 20.48 4.34
CA SER A 394 11.85 21.04 5.51
C SER A 394 10.79 21.37 6.56
N PRO A 395 11.09 21.22 7.87
CA PRO A 395 10.10 21.40 8.93
C PRO A 395 9.23 22.69 8.84
N PRO A 396 9.74 23.86 8.39
CA PRO A 396 8.92 25.07 8.24
C PRO A 396 7.86 25.02 7.13
N LEU A 397 7.89 24.04 6.21
CA LEU A 397 6.92 23.89 5.12
C LEU A 397 5.80 22.87 5.41
N ALA A 398 5.92 22.08 6.48
CA ALA A 398 4.91 21.10 6.85
C ALA A 398 3.54 21.73 7.20
N THR A 399 3.54 22.99 7.66
CA THR A 399 2.34 23.79 7.98
C THR A 399 1.64 24.39 6.75
N LEU A 400 2.21 24.27 5.55
CA LEU A 400 1.70 24.86 4.31
C LEU A 400 1.51 23.82 3.18
N ILE A 401 1.19 22.58 3.52
CA ILE A 401 0.89 21.52 2.54
C ILE A 401 -0.56 21.67 2.04
N PRO A 402 -0.81 22.03 0.77
CA PRO A 402 -2.17 22.04 0.23
C PRO A 402 -2.70 20.61 0.01
N LEU A 403 -3.97 20.42 0.39
CA LEU A 403 -4.61 19.12 0.51
C LEU A 403 -5.09 18.51 -0.82
N THR A 404 -4.95 19.21 -1.96
CA THR A 404 -5.43 18.70 -3.27
C THR A 404 -4.33 18.62 -4.34
N PRO A 405 -4.43 17.67 -5.30
CA PRO A 405 -3.47 17.56 -6.41
C PRO A 405 -3.41 18.82 -7.30
N ALA A 406 -4.54 19.50 -7.50
CA ALA A 406 -4.63 20.72 -8.33
C ALA A 406 -3.77 21.86 -7.76
N GLN A 407 -3.75 22.02 -6.43
CA GLN A 407 -2.91 23.03 -5.76
C GLN A 407 -1.41 22.70 -5.85
N ARG A 408 -1.04 21.40 -5.92
CA ARG A 408 0.35 20.96 -6.11
C ARG A 408 0.85 21.25 -7.53
N LEU A 409 -0.01 21.06 -8.55
CA LEU A 409 0.27 21.48 -9.93
C LEU A 409 0.39 23.01 -10.08
N LEU A 410 -0.45 23.78 -9.37
CA LEU A 410 -0.35 25.25 -9.30
C LEU A 410 0.99 25.71 -8.71
N LEU A 411 1.48 25.06 -7.66
CA LEU A 411 2.81 25.31 -7.10
C LEU A 411 3.95 25.00 -8.08
N GLN A 412 3.83 23.91 -8.85
CA GLN A 412 4.81 23.60 -9.90
C GLN A 412 4.83 24.66 -11.01
N GLY A 413 3.66 25.21 -11.39
CA GLY A 413 3.58 26.35 -12.32
C GLY A 413 4.16 27.66 -11.78
N LEU A 414 4.10 27.88 -10.46
CA LEU A 414 4.69 29.03 -9.76
C LEU A 414 6.21 28.90 -9.53
N LEU A 415 6.74 27.68 -9.52
CA LEU A 415 8.17 27.37 -9.29
C LEU A 415 8.99 27.21 -10.58
N LEU A 416 8.39 27.40 -11.76
CA LEU A 416 9.15 27.68 -12.98
C LEU A 416 9.98 28.96 -12.77
N PRO A 417 11.27 29.01 -13.18
CA PRO A 417 12.19 30.09 -12.82
C PRO A 417 11.88 31.40 -13.55
N ARG A 418 10.88 32.15 -13.06
CA ARG A 418 10.77 33.59 -13.32
C ARG A 418 12.05 34.26 -12.83
N ARG A 419 12.80 34.85 -13.78
CA ARG A 419 14.17 35.39 -13.62
C ARG A 419 14.34 36.12 -12.29
N SER A 420 15.30 35.67 -11.49
CA SER A 420 15.44 36.07 -10.08
C SER A 420 15.67 37.58 -9.92
N PRO A 421 14.95 38.29 -9.02
CA PRO A 421 15.15 39.72 -8.74
C PRO A 421 16.45 40.04 -7.98
N ALA A 422 17.33 39.05 -7.79
CA ALA A 422 18.58 39.15 -7.04
C ALA A 422 19.62 40.14 -7.62
N ARG A 423 19.40 40.68 -8.84
CA ARG A 423 20.24 41.75 -9.42
C ARG A 423 19.88 43.16 -8.92
N ASP A 424 18.62 43.44 -8.61
CA ASP A 424 18.21 44.79 -8.17
C ASP A 424 18.61 45.09 -6.73
N VAL A 425 18.53 44.09 -5.83
CA VAL A 425 18.98 44.23 -4.44
C VAL A 425 20.47 44.56 -4.36
N ARG A 426 21.31 43.95 -5.21
CA ARG A 426 22.75 44.24 -5.28
C ARG A 426 23.11 45.59 -5.94
N ARG A 427 22.21 46.19 -6.73
CA ARG A 427 22.38 47.60 -7.18
C ARG A 427 22.00 48.58 -6.07
N ARG A 428 20.84 48.39 -5.43
CA ARG A 428 20.37 49.27 -4.33
C ARG A 428 21.33 49.31 -3.13
N LEU A 429 22.09 48.24 -2.88
CA LEU A 429 23.12 48.18 -1.84
C LEU A 429 24.51 48.74 -2.24
N ARG A 430 24.69 49.26 -3.47
CA ARG A 430 25.96 49.86 -3.92
C ARG A 430 25.95 51.37 -4.11
N GLY A 431 24.80 52.04 -3.96
CA GLY A 431 24.69 53.50 -4.01
C GLY A 431 24.64 54.12 -5.42
N ASP A 432 24.80 53.31 -6.48
CA ASP A 432 24.72 53.75 -7.88
C ASP A 432 23.27 53.90 -8.37
N ASP A 433 22.58 54.96 -7.93
CA ASP A 433 21.33 55.44 -8.53
C ASP A 433 21.41 56.97 -8.79
N PRO A 434 21.55 57.41 -10.06
CA PRO A 434 21.62 58.83 -10.40
C PRO A 434 20.36 59.64 -10.04
N GLY A 435 19.20 58.99 -9.84
CA GLY A 435 17.92 59.68 -9.66
C GLY A 435 17.72 60.37 -8.31
N ALA A 436 18.53 60.07 -7.29
CA ALA A 436 18.26 60.48 -5.91
C ALA A 436 18.55 61.97 -5.61
N ARG A 437 19.37 62.67 -6.41
CA ARG A 437 19.92 64.01 -6.06
C ARG A 437 18.97 65.21 -6.25
N VAL A 438 17.68 64.99 -6.53
CA VAL A 438 16.75 66.07 -6.96
C VAL A 438 15.54 66.25 -6.00
N ARG A 439 15.57 65.69 -4.77
CA ARG A 439 14.44 65.82 -3.82
C ARG A 439 14.71 66.40 -2.43
N ASP A 440 15.97 66.55 -2.01
CA ASP A 440 16.30 67.24 -0.75
C ASP A 440 16.45 68.77 -0.88
N ALA A 441 16.34 69.30 -2.10
CA ALA A 441 16.47 70.73 -2.40
C ALA A 441 15.17 71.53 -2.15
N GLY A 442 14.44 71.25 -1.06
CA GLY A 442 13.20 71.98 -0.78
C GLY A 442 12.32 71.46 0.37
N LEU A 443 12.78 71.59 1.62
CA LEU A 443 11.92 71.78 2.81
C LEU A 443 12.76 72.11 4.08
N ARG A 444 13.38 73.29 4.12
CA ARG A 444 13.93 73.86 5.37
C ARG A 444 12.92 74.81 5.99
N GLY A 445 12.44 74.55 7.21
CA GLY A 445 11.71 75.58 7.97
C GLY A 445 10.96 75.12 9.22
N ARG A 446 11.55 75.40 10.40
CA ARG A 446 10.91 75.49 11.74
C ARG A 446 10.39 74.16 12.34
N THR A 447 10.47 73.85 13.64
CA THR A 447 11.14 74.49 14.80
C THR A 447 11.40 73.46 15.93
N GLN A 448 12.33 73.75 16.85
CA GLN A 448 12.61 73.04 18.14
C GLN A 448 11.83 73.73 19.31
N PRO A 449 11.98 73.37 20.63
CA PRO A 449 12.83 72.39 21.36
C PRO A 449 11.99 71.28 22.07
N HIS A 450 12.36 70.47 23.08
CA HIS A 450 13.52 70.24 23.98
C HIS A 450 13.89 68.72 23.98
N VAL A 451 14.98 68.15 24.54
CA VAL A 451 16.03 68.48 25.55
C VAL A 451 15.74 68.16 27.03
N ARG A 452 16.11 66.94 27.48
CA ARG A 452 17.25 66.72 28.42
C ARG A 452 17.71 65.24 28.48
N ARG A 453 18.94 65.02 28.96
CA ARG A 453 19.59 63.71 29.25
C ARG A 453 20.23 63.80 30.65
N GLU A 454 20.33 62.67 31.35
CA GLU A 454 21.32 62.25 32.40
C GLU A 454 20.66 61.21 33.34
N GLY A 455 21.37 60.29 34.02
CA GLY A 455 22.81 60.03 33.96
C GLY A 455 23.37 58.96 34.94
N ALA A 456 23.28 57.67 34.57
CA ALA A 456 24.16 56.55 34.99
C ALA A 456 24.22 56.03 36.47
N ARG A 457 24.82 54.83 36.59
CA ARG A 457 25.41 54.13 37.78
C ARG A 457 24.55 53.19 38.65
N ALA A 458 24.62 51.91 38.28
CA ALA A 458 25.10 50.76 39.08
C ALA A 458 24.70 50.53 40.56
N ALA A 459 24.18 49.32 40.82
CA ALA A 459 24.57 48.46 41.95
C ALA A 459 24.31 46.97 41.59
N ALA A 460 24.94 46.02 42.31
CA ALA A 460 24.76 44.59 42.11
C ALA A 460 23.91 43.96 43.23
N GLY A 461 23.25 42.82 42.98
CA GLY A 461 22.48 42.12 44.00
C GLY A 461 21.84 40.81 43.53
N CYS A 462 22.45 39.68 43.89
CA CYS A 462 21.82 38.36 43.92
C CYS A 462 22.05 37.80 45.33
N PRO A 463 21.06 37.13 45.96
CA PRO A 463 21.16 35.66 46.00
C PRO A 463 19.81 34.91 45.97
N ARG A 464 19.93 33.58 45.91
CA ARG A 464 18.85 32.57 45.86
C ARG A 464 18.00 32.46 47.15
N ARG A 465 16.71 32.16 46.98
CA ARG A 465 15.84 31.26 47.80
C ARG A 465 14.46 31.18 47.10
N SER A 466 13.58 30.20 47.29
CA SER A 466 13.68 28.74 47.56
C SER A 466 12.25 28.16 47.53
N SER A 467 12.11 26.84 47.36
CA SER A 467 10.96 26.01 47.78
C SER A 467 9.51 26.37 47.35
N ARG A 468 8.92 25.46 46.56
CA ARG A 468 7.56 24.87 46.69
C ARG A 468 6.39 25.80 47.08
N PHE A 469 5.44 25.95 46.16
CA PHE A 469 4.02 25.74 46.49
C PHE A 469 3.37 24.89 45.37
N ALA A 470 2.20 24.31 45.64
CA ALA A 470 1.52 23.37 44.75
C ALA A 470 0.00 23.61 44.74
N ARG A 471 -0.66 22.89 43.82
CA ARG A 471 -2.08 22.45 43.80
C ARG A 471 -3.04 23.06 42.76
N ASP A 472 -3.79 22.09 42.21
CA ASP A 472 -5.19 22.05 41.79
C ASP A 472 -5.67 22.89 40.59
N VAL A 473 -5.87 22.17 39.48
CA VAL A 473 -6.81 22.51 38.39
C VAL A 473 -7.78 21.32 38.24
N PRO A 474 -9.10 21.49 38.41
CA PRO A 474 -10.04 20.37 38.45
C PRO A 474 -10.49 19.90 37.07
N VAL A 475 -10.56 18.57 36.89
CA VAL A 475 -11.18 17.94 35.71
C VAL A 475 -12.70 17.92 35.87
N ARG A 476 -13.44 18.38 34.86
CA ARG A 476 -14.90 18.18 34.78
C ARG A 476 -15.23 16.94 33.95
N VAL A 477 -15.68 15.88 34.62
CA VAL A 477 -16.43 14.79 34.00
C VAL A 477 -17.89 15.22 33.90
N SER A 478 -18.57 14.89 32.79
CA SER A 478 -20.00 15.16 32.60
C SER A 478 -20.73 13.85 32.31
N HIS A 479 -21.48 13.35 33.30
CA HIS A 479 -22.50 12.33 33.10
C HIS A 479 -23.88 12.99 33.13
N ALA A 480 -24.62 12.90 32.03
CA ALA A 480 -26.05 13.18 32.01
C ALA A 480 -26.81 11.88 32.26
N GLY A 481 -27.48 11.78 33.40
CA GLY A 481 -28.40 10.67 33.71
C GLY A 481 -29.76 10.88 33.04
N ALA A 482 -30.40 9.79 32.60
CA ALA A 482 -31.80 9.77 32.21
C ALA A 482 -32.61 9.04 33.30
N LEU A 483 -33.72 9.64 33.73
CA LEU A 483 -34.56 9.12 34.80
C LEU A 483 -35.53 8.04 34.28
N HIS A 484 -35.69 6.95 35.03
CA HIS A 484 -36.88 6.10 35.00
C HIS A 484 -37.28 5.78 36.45
N GLY A 485 -38.60 5.75 36.68
CA GLY A 485 -39.17 5.74 38.03
C GLY A 485 -39.21 4.37 38.68
N SER A 486 -39.25 4.37 40.00
CA SER A 486 -39.59 3.24 40.87
C SER A 486 -40.95 3.51 41.52
N ASP A 487 -41.86 2.56 41.47
CA ASP A 487 -43.04 2.49 42.34
C ASP A 487 -43.55 1.04 42.42
N ASP A 488 -44.30 0.76 43.49
CA ASP A 488 -45.02 -0.49 43.80
C ASP A 488 -44.13 -1.72 44.19
N PRO A 489 -44.62 -2.69 45.01
CA PRO A 489 -45.91 -2.74 45.72
C PRO A 489 -45.82 -2.80 47.26
N GLY A 490 -46.92 -2.45 47.93
CA GLY A 490 -47.11 -2.63 49.38
C GLY A 490 -48.43 -3.31 49.72
N ALA A 491 -48.40 -4.32 50.61
CA ALA A 491 -49.57 -5.02 51.16
C ALA A 491 -49.18 -5.88 52.38
N PRO A 492 -50.11 -6.27 53.27
CA PRO A 492 -51.27 -5.52 53.76
C PRO A 492 -51.27 -5.44 55.31
N GLY A 493 -52.02 -4.48 55.88
CA GLY A 493 -52.19 -4.33 57.34
C GLY A 493 -53.00 -3.10 57.70
#